data_AF-F0LHB6-F1
#
_entry.id   AF-F0LHB6-F1
#
_cell.length_a   1.000
_cell.length_b   1.000
_cell.length_c   1.000
_cell.angle_alpha   90.00
_cell.angle_beta   90.00
_cell.angle_gamma   90.00
#
_symmetry.space_group_name_H-M   'P 1'
#
loop_
_entity.id
_entity.type
_entity.pdbx_description
1 polymer ?
#
loop_
_entity_poly.entity_id
_entity_poly.type
_entity_poly.pdbx_seq_one_letter_code
_entity_poly.pdbx_strand_id
1 'polypeptide(L)' 'MRIRKSSHPELVGIEGYVIDETRNTLTIVGEKVWIIPKNVVEFEFEVGNKKIVIDGKELIGRPEMRLKKRWKK' A
#
# COMPACT_ATOMS: atom_id res chain seq x y z
N MET A 1 -5.75 -6.92 0.38
CA MET A 1 -4.35 -6.47 0.21
C MET A 1 -3.51 -7.18 1.26
N ARG A 2 -2.29 -7.58 0.93
CA ARG A 2 -1.34 -8.25 1.82
C ARG A 2 0.01 -7.55 1.78
N ILE A 3 0.77 -7.58 2.88
CA ILE A 3 2.20 -7.25 2.86
C ILE A 3 3.03 -8.49 2.54
N ARG A 4 3.76 -8.43 1.43
CA ARG A 4 4.61 -9.53 0.96
C ARG A 4 6.01 -9.47 1.54
N LYS A 5 6.58 -8.27 1.65
CA LYS A 5 7.91 -8.02 2.24
C LYS A 5 7.90 -6.71 3.02
N SER A 6 8.74 -6.62 4.03
CA SER A 6 9.00 -5.37 4.73
C SER A 6 10.40 -5.35 5.32
N SER A 7 10.96 -4.16 5.53
CA SER A 7 12.15 -4.00 6.39
C SER A 7 11.83 -4.20 7.88
N HIS A 8 10.55 -4.20 8.27
CA HIS A 8 10.08 -4.52 9.61
C HIS A 8 9.36 -5.87 9.57
N PRO A 9 9.98 -6.96 10.05
CA PRO A 9 9.44 -8.31 9.92
C PRO A 9 8.02 -8.50 10.46
N GLU A 10 7.64 -7.77 11.51
CA GLU A 10 6.31 -7.82 12.12
C GLU A 10 5.18 -7.36 11.20
N LEU A 11 5.50 -6.60 10.15
CA LEU A 11 4.50 -6.13 9.18
C LEU A 11 4.20 -7.20 8.11
N VAL A 12 5.06 -8.20 7.95
CA VAL A 12 4.91 -9.21 6.89
C VAL A 12 3.72 -10.12 7.20
N GLY A 13 2.87 -10.36 6.21
CA GLY A 13 1.69 -11.20 6.37
C GLY A 13 0.47 -10.49 6.93
N ILE A 14 0.56 -9.19 7.27
CA ILE A 14 -0.64 -8.39 7.53
C ILE A 14 -1.51 -8.36 6.26
N GLU A 15 -2.78 -8.68 6.45
CA GLU A 15 -3.80 -8.74 5.40
C GLU A 15 -5.02 -7.91 5.80
N GLY A 16 -5.66 -7.29 4.81
CA GLY A 16 -6.88 -6.54 5.04
C GLY A 16 -7.26 -5.62 3.88
N TYR A 17 -8.22 -4.74 4.14
CA TYR A 17 -8.74 -3.76 3.20
C TYR A 17 -8.16 -2.37 3.52
N VAL A 18 -7.77 -1.64 2.48
CA VAL A 18 -7.32 -0.24 2.63
C VAL A 18 -8.55 0.64 2.88
N ILE A 19 -8.55 1.39 3.98
CA ILE A 19 -9.64 2.31 4.34
C ILE A 19 -9.26 3.78 4.18
N ASP A 20 -7.97 4.10 4.28
CA ASP A 20 -7.47 5.46 4.13
C ASP A 20 -6.03 5.45 3.58
N GLU A 21 -5.66 6.53 2.90
CA GLU A 21 -4.36 6.72 2.32
C GLU A 21 -3.88 8.15 2.51
N THR A 22 -2.71 8.30 3.15
CA THR A 22 -2.04 9.60 3.26
C THR A 22 -0.84 9.66 2.31
N ARG A 23 -0.06 10.74 2.38
CA ARG A 23 1.16 10.89 1.57
C ARG A 23 2.14 9.72 1.75
N ASN A 24 2.34 9.28 2.99
CA ASN A 24 3.40 8.33 3.36
C ASN A 24 2.86 7.02 3.94
N THR A 25 1.59 6.96 4.33
CA THR A 25 1.00 5.81 5.00
C THR A 25 -0.26 5.30 4.30
N LEU A 26 -0.57 4.03 4.54
CA LEU A 26 -1.83 3.38 4.20
C LEU A 26 -2.45 2.83 5.49
N THR A 27 -3.72 3.13 5.73
CA THR A 27 -4.48 2.58 6.84
C THR A 27 -5.27 1.37 6.35
N ILE A 28 -5.11 0.25 7.04
CA ILE A 28 -5.67 -1.04 6.66
C ILE A 28 -6.53 -1.56 7.81
N VAL A 29 -7.68 -2.11 7.48
CA VAL A 29 -8.54 -2.86 8.40
C VAL A 29 -8.44 -4.36 8.11
N GLY A 30 -7.94 -5.10 9.10
CA GLY A 30 -7.94 -6.56 9.15
C GLY A 30 -8.57 -7.00 10.48
N GLU A 31 -7.89 -7.88 11.22
CA GLU A 31 -8.26 -8.19 12.62
C GLU A 31 -8.26 -6.94 13.52
N LYS A 32 -7.37 -6.00 13.21
CA LYS A 32 -7.32 -4.67 13.82
C LYS A 32 -6.96 -3.62 12.76
N VAL A 33 -7.01 -2.36 13.17
CA VAL A 33 -6.56 -1.26 12.32
C VAL A 33 -5.04 -1.14 12.38
N TRP A 34 -4.41 -1.12 11.21
CA TRP A 34 -2.98 -0.95 11.05
C TRP A 34 -2.70 0.32 10.25
N ILE A 35 -1.71 1.11 10.69
CA ILE A 35 -1.18 2.24 9.94
C ILE A 35 0.19 1.85 9.41
N ILE A 36 0.32 1.74 8.10
CA ILE A 36 1.48 1.13 7.46
C ILE A 36 2.26 2.18 6.67
N PRO A 37 3.55 2.39 7.00
CA PRO A 37 4.42 3.24 6.22
C PRO A 37 4.76 2.61 4.86
N LYS A 38 4.50 3.34 3.78
CA LYS A 38 4.64 2.83 2.40
C LYS A 38 6.10 2.58 2.01
N ASN A 39 7.04 3.38 2.49
CA ASN A 39 8.46 3.34 2.08
C ASN A 39 9.23 2.10 2.54
N VAL A 40 8.63 1.25 3.38
CA VAL A 40 9.28 0.09 4.00
C VAL A 40 8.57 -1.24 3.71
N VAL A 41 7.57 -1.26 2.82
CA VAL A 41 6.78 -2.46 2.53
C VAL A 41 6.58 -2.67 1.02
N GLU A 42 6.46 -3.94 0.63
CA GLU A 42 5.99 -4.39 -0.69
C GLU A 42 4.54 -4.86 -0.53
N PHE A 43 3.61 -4.18 -1.21
CA PHE A 43 2.19 -4.47 -1.16
C PHE A 43 1.80 -5.46 -2.27
N GLU A 44 0.99 -6.45 -1.93
CA GLU A 44 0.28 -7.32 -2.86
C GLU A 44 -1.20 -6.97 -2.86
N PHE A 45 -1.70 -6.48 -4.00
CA PHE A 45 -3.09 -6.17 -4.23
C PHE A 45 -3.73 -7.24 -5.11
N GLU A 46 -4.97 -7.59 -4.80
CA GLU A 46 -5.79 -8.48 -5.62
C GLU A 46 -6.79 -7.63 -6.39
N VAL A 47 -6.73 -7.70 -7.72
CA VAL A 47 -7.60 -6.94 -8.63
C VAL A 47 -8.21 -7.91 -9.62
N GLY A 48 -9.46 -8.31 -9.37
CA GLY A 48 -10.10 -9.42 -10.09
C GLY A 48 -9.31 -10.70 -9.89
N ASN A 49 -8.98 -11.41 -10.98
CA ASN A 49 -8.20 -12.66 -10.93
C ASN A 49 -6.68 -12.44 -10.98
N LYS A 50 -6.19 -11.22 -10.73
CA LYS A 50 -4.77 -10.88 -10.83
C LYS A 50 -4.23 -10.40 -9.50
N LYS A 51 -3.02 -10.86 -9.18
CA LYS A 51 -2.20 -10.34 -8.07
C LYS A 51 -1.20 -9.32 -8.62
N ILE A 52 -1.21 -8.12 -8.05
CA ILE A 52 -0.35 -7.01 -8.43
C ILE A 52 0.57 -6.72 -7.24
N VAL A 53 1.87 -6.78 -7.48
CA VAL A 53 2.89 -6.49 -6.47
C VAL A 53 3.50 -5.13 -6.77
N ILE A 54 3.53 -4.24 -5.77
CA ILE A 54 4.04 -2.87 -5.87
C ILE A 54 4.94 -2.57 -4.68
N ASP A 55 6.12 -2.01 -4.95
CA ASP A 55 6.95 -1.39 -3.91
C ASP A 55 6.23 -0.14 -3.40
N GLY A 56 5.97 -0.06 -2.08
CA GLY A 56 5.26 1.07 -1.52
C GLY A 56 5.98 2.41 -1.69
N LYS A 57 7.29 2.43 -2.00
CA LYS A 57 8.01 3.66 -2.40
C LYS A 57 7.38 4.32 -3.64
N GLU A 58 6.87 3.53 -4.58
CA GLU A 58 6.16 4.04 -5.78
C GLU A 58 4.84 4.73 -5.43
N LEU A 59 4.26 4.38 -4.27
CA LEU A 59 3.01 4.95 -3.76
C LEU A 59 3.23 6.20 -2.90
N ILE A 60 4.47 6.68 -2.76
CA ILE A 60 4.77 7.90 -2.01
C ILE A 60 4.18 9.11 -2.73
N GLY A 61 3.33 9.84 -2.01
CA GLY A 61 2.52 10.92 -2.55
C GLY A 61 1.07 10.78 -2.13
N ARG A 62 0.37 11.91 -1.98
CA ARG A 62 -1.08 11.88 -1.72
C ARG A 62 -1.83 11.33 -2.94
N PRO A 63 -2.95 10.61 -2.77
CA PRO A 63 -3.70 10.00 -3.87
C PRO A 63 -3.98 10.98 -5.03
N GLU A 64 -4.43 12.18 -4.70
CA GLU A 64 -4.76 13.24 -5.66
C GLU A 64 -3.54 13.73 -6.46
N MET A 65 -2.36 13.72 -5.86
CA MET A 65 -1.11 14.12 -6.51
C MET A 65 -0.61 13.02 -7.46
N ARG A 66 -0.83 11.74 -7.12
CA ARG A 66 -0.44 10.60 -7.96
C ARG A 66 -1.28 10.52 -9.24
N LEU A 67 -2.56 10.87 -9.17
CA LEU A 67 -3.45 10.94 -10.34
C LEU A 67 -2.95 11.95 -11.39
N LYS A 68 -2.45 13.12 -10.96
CA LYS A 68 -1.95 14.17 -11.85
C LYS A 68 -0.67 13.78 -12.61
N LYS A 69 0.17 12.90 -12.05
CA LYS A 69 1.38 12.40 -12.73
C LYS A 69 1.07 11.58 -13.99
N ARG A 70 -0.13 11.01 -14.11
CA ARG A 70 -0.55 10.20 -15.26
C ARG A 70 -0.75 11.04 -16.53
N TRP A 71 -0.90 12.37 -16.40
CA TRP A 71 -1.00 13.30 -17.52
C TRP A 71 0.32 14.04 -17.71
N LYS A 72 1.33 13.36 -18.25
CA LYS A 72 2.41 14.05 -18.96
C LYS A 72 2.19 13.88 -20.46
N LYS A 73 2.25 15.01 -21.15
CA LYS A 73 2.21 15.14 -22.60
C LYS A 73 3.46 14.49 -23.22
#